data_AF-A0AAU2VFL0-F1
#
_entry.id   AF-A0AAU2VFL0-F1
#
_cell.length_a   1.000
_cell.length_b   1.000
_cell.length_c   1.000
_cell.angle_alpha   90.00
_cell.angle_beta   90.00
_cell.angle_gamma   90.00
#
_symmetry.space_group_name_H-M   'P 1'
#
loop_
_entity.id
_entity.type
_entity.pdbx_description
1 polymer ?
#
loop_
_entity_poly.entity_id
_entity_poly.type
_entity_poly.pdbx_seq_one_letter_code
_entity_poly.pdbx_strand_id
1 'polypeptide(L)' 'MPEELPLAAAIQRADGHIKVAVSGETDILSAPKLRVTLNEALSDGARVVEVDFSGVEFCDCYGLGVLLEC' A
#
# COMPACT_ATOMS: atom_id res chain seq x y z
N MET A 1 5.09 -10.87 -22.41
CA MET A 1 4.83 -10.67 -20.98
C MET A 1 4.18 -9.31 -20.87
N PRO A 2 2.99 -9.15 -20.27
CA PRO A 2 2.53 -7.80 -19.97
C PRO A 2 3.61 -7.12 -19.11
N GLU A 3 3.90 -5.85 -19.35
CA GLU A 3 4.75 -5.08 -18.45
C GLU A 3 4.05 -5.07 -17.08
N GLU A 4 4.64 -5.68 -16.06
CA GLU A 4 4.19 -5.54 -14.67
C GLU A 4 4.08 -4.04 -14.36
N LEU A 5 2.86 -3.57 -14.07
CA LEU A 5 2.66 -2.15 -13.77
C LEU A 5 3.28 -1.86 -12.39
N PRO A 6 4.28 -0.96 -12.31
CA PRO A 6 4.98 -0.72 -11.06
C PRO A 6 4.03 -0.14 -10.02
N LEU A 7 4.10 -0.65 -8.79
CA LEU A 7 3.34 -0.14 -7.66
C LEU A 7 3.54 1.37 -7.49
N ALA A 8 2.46 2.14 -7.55
CA ALA A 8 2.42 3.52 -7.10
C ALA A 8 1.62 3.61 -5.80
N ALA A 9 2.07 4.49 -4.90
CA ALA A 9 1.37 4.73 -3.64
C ALA A 9 1.42 6.21 -3.27
N ALA A 10 0.31 6.73 -2.76
CA ALA A 10 0.18 8.11 -2.32
C ALA A 10 -0.47 8.18 -0.94
N ILE A 11 0.15 8.93 -0.02
CA ILE A 11 -0.36 9.14 1.33
C ILE A 11 -1.12 10.46 1.38
N GLN A 12 -2.35 10.42 1.87
CA GLN A 12 -3.22 11.57 2.10
C GLN A 12 -3.57 11.62 3.59
N ARG A 13 -3.55 12.82 4.17
CA ARG A 13 -3.69 13.04 5.61
C ARG A 13 -4.83 14.01 5.87
N ALA A 14 -5.82 13.62 6.67
CA ALA A 14 -6.93 14.47 7.06
C ALA A 14 -7.47 14.07 8.44
N ASP A 15 -7.61 15.02 9.37
CA ASP A 15 -8.35 14.86 10.63
C ASP A 15 -8.02 13.59 11.46
N GLY A 16 -6.74 13.20 11.54
CA GLY A 16 -6.29 12.01 12.29
C GLY A 16 -6.53 10.68 11.57
N HIS A 17 -7.02 10.75 10.33
CA HIS A 17 -7.17 9.66 9.39
C HIS A 17 -6.07 9.76 8.32
N ILE A 18 -5.46 8.62 8.01
CA ILE A 18 -4.51 8.52 6.90
C ILE A 18 -5.11 7.60 5.84
N LYS A 19 -5.10 8.05 4.60
CA LYS A 19 -5.46 7.24 3.44
C LYS A 19 -4.21 6.96 2.61
N VAL A 20 -3.97 5.70 2.29
CA VAL A 20 -2.92 5.24 1.40
C VAL A 20 -3.58 4.72 0.13
N ALA A 21 -3.53 5.50 -0.95
CA ALA A 21 -4.02 5.08 -2.25
C ALA A 21 -2.94 4.29 -2.99
N VAL A 22 -3.27 3.09 -3.44
CA VAL A 22 -2.35 2.16 -4.10
C VAL A 22 -2.86 1.84 -5.50
N SER A 23 -1.95 1.80 -6.48
CA SER A 23 -2.28 1.40 -7.85
C SER A 23 -1.17 0.61 -8.53
N GLY A 24 -1.51 -0.11 -9.60
CA GLY A 24 -0.61 -1.01 -10.31
C GLY A 24 -0.70 -2.43 -9.72
N GLU A 25 0.44 -3.08 -9.53
CA GLU A 25 0.50 -4.47 -9.06
C GLU A 25 1.18 -4.60 -7.69
N THR A 26 0.70 -5.57 -6.91
CA THR A 26 1.31 -5.97 -5.64
C THR A 26 1.77 -7.43 -5.73
N ASP A 27 3.08 -7.61 -5.55
CA ASP A 27 3.84 -8.83 -5.73
C ASP A 27 5.08 -8.85 -4.82
N ILE A 28 5.93 -9.86 -4.98
CA ILE A 28 7.19 -9.96 -4.24
C ILE A 28 8.16 -8.79 -4.47
N LEU A 29 8.14 -8.17 -5.66
CA LEU A 29 9.06 -7.08 -6.04
C LEU A 29 8.62 -5.73 -5.47
N SER A 30 7.30 -5.51 -5.39
CA SER A 30 6.66 -4.30 -4.90
C SER A 30 6.36 -4.33 -3.40
N ALA A 31 6.31 -5.52 -2.78
CA ALA A 31 6.09 -5.71 -1.34
C ALA A 31 7.01 -4.85 -0.44
N PRO A 32 8.32 -4.69 -0.71
CA PRO A 32 9.16 -3.78 0.09
C PRO A 32 8.69 -2.32 0.04
N LYS A 33 8.24 -1.84 -1.12
CA LYS A 33 7.75 -0.46 -1.28
C LYS A 33 6.43 -0.27 -0.53
N LEU A 34 5.48 -1.19 -0.68
CA LEU A 34 4.20 -1.17 0.04
C LEU A 34 4.43 -1.13 1.56
N ARG A 35 5.34 -1.95 2.07
CA ARG A 35 5.68 -2.02 3.49
C ARG A 35 6.23 -0.71 4.04
N VAL A 36 7.15 -0.07 3.30
CA VAL A 36 7.70 1.23 3.70
C VAL A 36 6.57 2.27 3.76
N THR A 37 5.72 2.35 2.75
CA THR A 37 4.62 3.32 2.71
C THR A 37 3.61 3.11 3.85
N LEU A 38 3.25 1.86 4.16
CA LEU A 38 2.33 1.57 5.25
C LEU A 38 2.94 1.84 6.62
N ASN A 39 4.21 1.51 6.83
CA ASN A 39 4.91 1.85 8.06
C ASN A 39 5.03 3.37 8.26
N GLU A 40 5.28 4.14 7.19
CA GLU A 40 5.25 5.61 7.23
C GLU A 40 3.86 6.15 7.59
N ALA A 41 2.79 5.55 7.07
CA ALA A 41 1.42 5.90 7.45
C ALA A 41 1.15 5.59 8.93
N LEU A 42 1.55 4.41 9.42
CA LEU A 42 1.30 3.97 10.80
C LEU A 42 2.12 4.74 11.83
N SER A 43 3.35 5.13 11.50
CA SER A 43 4.28 5.79 12.43
C SER A 43 3.81 7.17 12.89
N ASP A 44 2.91 7.80 12.13
CA ASP A 44 2.44 9.16 12.41
C ASP A 44 1.28 9.24 13.42
N GLY A 45 1.11 8.20 14.24
CA GLY A 45 0.13 8.18 15.33
C GLY A 45 -1.32 8.17 14.84
N ALA A 46 -1.54 7.80 13.58
CA ALA A 46 -2.88 7.66 13.03
C ALA A 46 -3.66 6.59 13.78
N ARG A 47 -4.90 6.93 14.14
CA ARG A 47 -5.80 5.96 14.79
C ARG A 47 -6.37 4.98 13.78
N VAL A 48 -6.46 5.39 12.52
CA VAL A 48 -7.01 4.63 11.40
C VAL A 48 -6.17 4.93 10.16
N VAL A 49 -5.75 3.85 9.50
CA VAL A 49 -5.15 3.90 8.16
C VAL A 49 -6.09 3.17 7.21
N GLU A 50 -6.69 3.92 6.29
CA GLU A 50 -7.44 3.36 5.16
C GLU A 50 -6.45 3.06 4.03
N VAL A 51 -6.44 1.83 3.54
CA VAL A 51 -5.67 1.48 2.35
C VAL A 51 -6.63 1.25 1.19
N ASP A 52 -6.55 2.10 0.17
CA ASP A 52 -7.42 2.09 -0.99
C ASP A 52 -6.73 1.34 -2.13
N PHE A 53 -7.24 0.14 -2.41
CA PHE A 53 -6.77 -0.76 -3.47
C PHE A 53 -7.58 -0.63 -4.77
N SER A 54 -8.45 0.39 -4.91
CA SER A 54 -9.31 0.53 -6.12
C SER A 54 -8.52 0.68 -7.43
N GLY A 55 -7.27 1.13 -7.37
CA GLY A 55 -6.37 1.21 -8.53
C GLY A 55 -5.43 0.01 -8.70
N VAL A 56 -5.55 -1.03 -7.86
CA VAL A 56 -4.70 -2.23 -7.93
C VAL A 56 -5.28 -3.22 -8.93
N GLU A 57 -4.49 -3.59 -9.92
CA GLU A 57 -4.88 -4.50 -11.00
C GLU A 57 -4.53 -5.97 -10.69
N PHE A 58 -3.52 -6.18 -9.84
CA PHE A 58 -3.09 -7.51 -9.39
C PHE A 58 -2.59 -7.49 -7.95
N CYS A 59 -2.93 -8.54 -7.20
CA CYS A 59 -2.46 -8.74 -5.83
C CYS A 59 -2.21 -10.22 -5.54
N ASP A 60 -0.95 -10.56 -5.25
CA ASP A 60 -0.55 -11.89 -4.81
C ASP A 60 -0.47 -12.02 -3.28
N CYS A 61 -0.01 -13.19 -2.82
CA CYS A 61 0.14 -13.45 -1.38
C CYS A 61 1.28 -12.67 -0.72
N TYR A 62 2.29 -12.20 -1.45
CA TYR A 62 3.32 -11.32 -0.91
C TYR A 62 2.73 -9.93 -0.62
N GLY A 63 1.94 -9.39 -1.55
CA GLY A 63 1.21 -8.14 -1.36
C GLY A 63 0.28 -8.20 -0.13
N LEU A 64 -0.51 -9.28 -0.02
CA LEU A 64 -1.37 -9.49 1.15
C LEU A 64 -0.58 -9.69 2.45
N GLY A 65 0.56 -10.38 2.41
CA GLY A 65 1.42 -10.59 3.57
C GLY A 65 1.86 -9.28 4.21
N VAL A 66 2.19 -8.28 3.39
CA VAL A 66 2.56 -6.94 3.89
C VAL A 66 1.45 -6.31 4.72
N LEU A 67 0.17 -6.46 4.33
CA LEU A 67 -0.96 -5.89 5.08
C LEU A 67 -1.16 -6.53 6.46
N LEU A 68 -0.67 -7.75 6.66
CA LEU A 68 -0.79 -8.49 7.93
C LEU A 68 0.42 -8.26 8.86
N GLU A 69 1.53 -7.77 8.31
CA GLU A 69 2.80 -7.56 9.04
C GLU A 69 2.94 -6.14 9.60
N CYS A 70 2.22 -5.17 9.02
CA CYS A 70 2.27 -3.74 9.37
C CYS A 70 1.44 -3.40 10.62
#